data_AF-A0A2V6X9M0-F1
#
_entry.id   AF-A0A2V6X9M0-F1
#
_cell.length_a   1.000
_cell.length_b   1.000
_cell.length_c   1.000
_cell.angle_alpha   90.00
_cell.angle_beta   90.00
_cell.angle_gamma   90.00
#
_symmetry.space_group_name_H-M   'P 1'
#
loop_
_entity.id
_entity.type
_entity.pdbx_description
1 polymer ?
#
loop_
_entity_poly.entity_id
_entity_poly.type
_entity_poly.pdbx_seq_one_letter_code
_entity_poly.pdbx_strand_id
1 'polypeptide(L)'
;MRTAREVLAPEQADRGGPSRQARATELKMLAAGFVVSVAAIAFEVWTSTTQPRELSTALVTMLLTVLVLSGLWIALWALASRVAFGESRWVRHAATVFVTYAALAAASLGAEVLNGALGWHVPSSVTGPVLVGVAAAVALSCHLVNASPMRAPIAVAISVAIPAVILSAMLWMQARSENRSPSHIADRDRIVPPALVLRRGLSLDDFAVTLADLKARADARRVVVEKEDPSPGDDESD
;
A
#
# COMPACT_ATOMS: atom_id res chain seq x y z
N MET A 1 58.71 -24.57 13.25
CA MET A 1 57.99 -25.60 12.51
C MET A 1 56.50 -25.27 12.55
N ARG A 2 55.92 -24.78 11.44
CA ARG A 2 54.47 -24.72 11.23
C ARG A 2 54.06 -26.06 10.64
N THR A 3 53.18 -26.79 11.30
CA THR A 3 52.71 -28.10 10.84
C THR A 3 51.81 -27.94 9.62
N ALA A 4 52.21 -28.55 8.50
CA ALA A 4 51.54 -28.56 7.20
C ALA A 4 50.18 -29.31 7.17
N ARG A 5 49.45 -29.36 8.29
CA ARG A 5 48.22 -30.15 8.47
C ARG A 5 47.03 -29.37 9.04
N GLU A 6 47.14 -28.06 9.23
CA GLU A 6 45.94 -27.26 9.46
C GLU A 6 45.23 -27.08 8.13
N VAL A 7 44.16 -27.85 7.93
CA VAL A 7 43.12 -27.56 6.95
C VAL A 7 42.53 -26.21 7.37
N LEU A 8 43.08 -25.13 6.81
CA LEU A 8 42.53 -23.80 6.94
C LEU A 8 41.08 -23.88 6.48
N ALA A 9 40.15 -23.55 7.39
CA ALA A 9 38.75 -23.40 7.04
C ALA A 9 38.68 -22.47 5.81
N PRO A 10 37.86 -22.79 4.78
CA PRO A 10 37.75 -21.95 3.60
C PRO A 10 37.46 -20.52 4.08
N GLU A 11 38.32 -19.57 3.72
CA GLU A 11 38.11 -18.16 4.05
C GLU A 11 36.71 -17.80 3.59
N GLN A 12 35.79 -17.56 4.53
CA GLN A 12 34.58 -16.85 4.20
C GLN A 12 35.05 -15.50 3.71
N ALA A 13 34.80 -15.22 2.43
CA ALA A 13 35.08 -13.91 1.86
C ALA A 13 34.56 -12.86 2.84
N ASP A 14 35.47 -12.06 3.40
CA ASP A 14 35.12 -10.94 4.24
C ASP A 14 34.21 -10.06 3.39
N ARG A 15 32.90 -10.17 3.64
CA ARG A 15 31.89 -9.33 3.00
C ARG A 15 32.01 -7.99 3.69
N GLY A 16 33.10 -7.28 3.38
CA GLY A 16 33.61 -6.13 4.10
C GLY A 16 32.48 -5.29 4.65
N GLY A 17 32.53 -5.00 5.95
CA GLY A 17 31.54 -4.19 6.64
C GLY A 17 31.23 -2.93 5.82
N PRO A 18 29.96 -2.46 5.81
CA PRO A 18 29.53 -1.39 4.93
C PRO A 18 30.47 -0.19 5.07
N SER A 19 31.05 0.24 3.95
CA SER A 19 31.99 1.35 3.93
C SER A 19 31.36 2.59 4.59
N ARG A 20 32.18 3.48 5.16
CA ARG A 20 31.71 4.73 5.75
C ARG A 20 30.79 5.52 4.81
N GLN A 21 31.06 5.42 3.51
CA GLN A 21 30.24 6.01 2.44
C GLN A 21 28.88 5.33 2.28
N ALA A 22 28.80 3.99 2.34
CA ALA A 22 27.53 3.27 2.30
C ALA A 22 26.62 3.63 3.48
N ARG A 23 27.16 3.68 4.71
CA ARG A 23 26.41 4.12 5.90
C ARG A 23 25.91 5.57 5.77
N ALA A 24 26.74 6.47 5.24
CA ALA A 24 26.33 7.86 5.03
C ALA A 24 25.20 7.97 4.00
N THR A 25 25.23 7.16 2.93
CA THR A 25 24.16 7.12 1.93
C THR A 25 22.86 6.57 2.53
N GLU A 26 22.91 5.48 3.29
CA GLU A 26 21.72 4.92 3.97
C GLU A 26 21.08 5.94 4.91
N LEU A 27 21.89 6.71 5.65
CA LEU A 27 21.39 7.72 6.58
C LEU A 27 20.75 8.92 5.86
N LYS A 28 21.32 9.33 4.72
CA LYS A 28 20.72 10.34 3.84
C LYS A 28 19.40 9.87 3.24
N MET A 29 19.34 8.62 2.77
CA MET A 29 18.10 8.01 2.24
C MET A 29 17.02 7.92 3.32
N LEU A 30 17.39 7.50 4.54
CA LEU A 30 16.50 7.48 5.69
C LEU A 30 15.95 8.88 5.99
N ALA A 31 16.82 9.88 6.09
CA ALA A 31 16.40 11.25 6.39
C ALA A 31 15.45 11.79 5.32
N ALA A 32 15.79 11.62 4.04
CA ALA A 32 14.95 12.05 2.93
C ALA A 32 13.60 11.31 2.90
N GLY A 33 13.62 9.98 3.01
CA GLY A 33 12.41 9.15 3.05
C GLY A 33 11.51 9.51 4.23
N PHE A 34 12.08 9.74 5.41
CA PHE A 34 11.35 10.13 6.62
C PHE A 34 10.67 11.49 6.44
N VAL A 35 11.40 12.51 5.97
CA VAL A 35 10.85 13.85 5.75
C VAL A 35 9.72 13.81 4.73
N VAL A 36 9.90 13.12 3.61
CA VAL A 36 8.86 12.99 2.59
C VAL A 36 7.65 12.21 3.13
N SER A 37 7.87 11.16 3.93
CA SER A 37 6.78 10.41 4.56
C SER A 37 5.95 11.27 5.51
N VAL A 38 6.60 12.06 6.36
CA VAL A 38 5.91 12.97 7.29
C VAL A 38 5.14 14.05 6.53
N ALA A 39 5.74 14.63 5.48
CA ALA A 39 5.06 15.61 4.63
C ALA A 39 3.86 15.00 3.90
N ALA A 40 3.98 13.77 3.41
CA ALA A 40 2.89 13.05 2.76
C ALA A 40 1.75 12.75 3.74
N ILE A 41 2.04 12.31 4.96
CA ILE A 41 1.03 12.09 6.01
C ILE A 41 0.32 13.40 6.35
N ALA A 42 1.07 14.49 6.53
CA ALA A 42 0.50 15.79 6.83
C ALA A 42 -0.41 16.27 5.70
N PHE A 43 0.03 16.10 4.44
CA PHE A 43 -0.77 16.44 3.27
C PHE A 43 -2.05 15.60 3.20
N GLU A 44 -1.95 14.28 3.34
CA GLU A 44 -3.08 13.35 3.31
C GLU A 44 -4.13 13.72 4.37
N VAL A 45 -3.69 13.86 5.63
CA VAL A 45 -4.60 14.22 6.73
C VAL A 45 -5.22 15.59 6.50
N TRP A 46 -4.45 16.56 6.01
CA TRP A 46 -4.98 17.89 5.70
C TRP A 46 -6.03 17.86 4.58
N THR A 47 -5.83 17.06 3.54
CA THR A 47 -6.81 16.96 2.44
C THR A 47 -8.04 16.13 2.77
N SER A 48 -7.90 15.17 3.69
CA SER A 48 -8.96 14.21 4.02
C SER A 48 -9.79 14.64 5.24
N THR A 49 -9.30 15.58 6.06
CA THR A 49 -10.03 16.09 7.25
C THR A 49 -10.90 17.30 6.89
N THR A 50 -12.22 17.15 6.99
CA THR A 50 -13.18 18.22 6.71
C THR A 50 -13.38 19.19 7.88
N GLN A 51 -13.16 18.75 9.13
CA GLN A 51 -13.33 19.56 10.32
C GLN A 51 -11.97 20.02 10.89
N PRO A 52 -11.68 21.34 10.92
CA PRO A 52 -10.39 21.85 11.40
C PRO A 52 -10.05 21.45 12.84
N ARG A 53 -11.08 21.26 13.70
CA ARG A 53 -10.91 20.89 15.10
C ARG A 53 -10.35 19.48 15.29
N GLU A 54 -10.57 18.60 14.33
CA GLU A 54 -10.12 17.20 14.39
C GLU A 54 -8.75 16.98 13.74
N LEU A 55 -8.23 17.99 13.02
CA LEU A 55 -7.00 17.86 12.23
C LEU A 55 -5.78 17.47 13.07
N SER A 56 -5.62 18.06 14.26
CA SER A 56 -4.49 17.73 15.13
C SER A 56 -4.58 16.30 15.65
N THR A 57 -5.76 15.87 16.08
CA THR A 57 -6.00 14.50 16.56
C THR A 57 -5.81 13.49 15.44
N ALA A 58 -6.34 13.76 14.24
CA ALA A 58 -6.17 12.90 13.07
C ALA A 58 -4.70 12.78 12.66
N LEU A 59 -3.97 13.90 12.66
CA LEU A 59 -2.55 13.94 12.30
C LEU A 59 -1.70 13.15 13.31
N VAL A 60 -1.90 13.39 14.60
CA VAL A 60 -1.18 12.68 15.67
C VAL A 60 -1.49 11.19 15.62
N THR A 61 -2.76 10.82 15.48
CA THR A 61 -3.18 9.41 15.37
C THR A 61 -2.49 8.73 14.19
N MET A 62 -2.50 9.36 13.00
CA MET A 62 -1.89 8.79 11.81
C MET A 62 -0.37 8.66 11.93
N LEU A 63 0.30 9.69 12.48
CA LEU A 63 1.74 9.65 12.74
C LEU A 63 2.11 8.54 13.73
N LEU A 64 1.33 8.37 14.81
CA LEU A 64 1.55 7.30 15.78
C LEU A 64 1.34 5.92 15.16
N THR A 65 0.27 5.73 14.38
CA THR A 65 0.02 4.47 13.67
C THR A 65 1.17 4.13 12.73
N VAL A 66 1.64 5.07 11.92
CA VAL A 66 2.77 4.84 11.00
C VAL A 66 4.06 4.56 11.78
N LEU A 67 4.31 5.29 12.88
CA LEU A 67 5.51 5.09 13.70
C LEU A 67 5.52 3.72 14.38
N VAL A 68 4.39 3.27 14.92
CA VAL A 68 4.26 1.94 15.55
C VAL A 68 4.45 0.83 14.51
N LEU A 69 3.75 0.91 13.37
CA LEU A 69 3.88 -0.10 12.31
C LEU A 69 5.29 -0.15 11.73
N SER A 70 5.90 1.02 11.49
CA SER A 70 7.29 1.11 11.02
C SER A 70 8.27 0.61 12.07
N GLY A 71 8.05 0.92 13.34
CA GLY A 71 8.85 0.44 14.46
C GLY A 71 8.82 -1.08 14.59
N LEU A 72 7.64 -1.69 14.50
CA LEU A 72 7.45 -3.14 14.48
C LEU A 72 8.17 -3.79 13.30
N TRP A 73 8.03 -3.21 12.10
CA TRP A 73 8.74 -3.66 10.90
C TRP A 73 10.26 -3.62 11.08
N ILE A 74 10.79 -2.47 11.52
CA ILE A 74 12.23 -2.28 11.74
C ILE A 74 12.75 -3.25 12.80
N ALA A 75 12.04 -3.40 13.92
CA ALA A 75 12.44 -4.29 15.01
C ALA A 75 12.47 -5.76 14.57
N LEU A 76 11.42 -6.22 13.87
CA LEU A 76 11.34 -7.59 13.34
C LEU A 76 12.52 -7.90 12.43
N TRP A 77 12.79 -7.03 11.46
CA TRP A 77 13.85 -7.25 10.49
C TRP A 77 15.25 -7.03 11.06
N ALA A 78 15.42 -6.08 11.98
CA ALA A 78 16.71 -5.89 12.66
C ALA A 78 17.06 -7.09 13.55
N LEU A 79 16.07 -7.70 14.19
CA LEU A 79 16.24 -8.93 14.96
C LEU A 79 16.60 -10.11 14.04
N ALA A 80 15.85 -10.28 12.94
CA ALA A 80 16.13 -11.33 11.95
C ALA A 80 17.55 -11.20 11.36
N SER A 81 17.97 -9.98 10.98
CA SER A 81 19.32 -9.70 10.49
C SER A 81 20.39 -10.01 11.54
N ARG A 82 20.14 -9.65 12.80
CA ARG A 82 21.07 -9.95 13.91
C ARG A 82 21.24 -11.45 14.12
N VAL A 83 20.16 -12.24 14.03
CA VAL A 83 20.21 -13.70 14.17
C VAL A 83 20.89 -14.36 12.97
N ALA A 84 20.62 -13.88 11.75
CA ALA A 84 21.14 -14.48 10.52
C ALA A 84 22.60 -14.09 10.20
N PHE A 85 23.02 -12.86 10.53
CA PHE A 85 24.33 -12.31 10.13
C PHE A 85 25.15 -11.70 11.27
N GLY A 86 24.67 -11.75 12.52
CA GLY A 86 25.37 -11.15 13.67
C GLY A 86 25.26 -9.62 13.77
N GLU A 87 24.73 -8.93 12.75
CA GLU A 87 24.55 -7.48 12.71
C GLU A 87 23.08 -7.09 12.52
N SER A 88 22.58 -6.12 13.30
CA SER A 88 21.15 -5.73 13.21
C SER A 88 20.80 -4.85 12.01
N ARG A 89 21.76 -4.05 11.50
CA ARG A 89 21.60 -3.17 10.32
C ARG A 89 20.30 -2.34 10.32
N TRP A 90 19.86 -1.88 11.50
CA TRP A 90 18.55 -1.24 11.68
C TRP A 90 18.32 -0.01 10.79
N VAL A 91 19.37 0.79 10.51
CA VAL A 91 19.29 2.00 9.66
C VAL A 91 18.80 1.65 8.26
N ARG A 92 19.27 0.53 7.71
CA ARG A 92 18.85 0.05 6.38
C ARG A 92 17.38 -0.33 6.38
N HIS A 93 16.91 -1.02 7.43
CA HIS A 93 15.51 -1.39 7.56
C HIS A 93 14.60 -0.17 7.72
N ALA A 94 15.07 0.85 8.46
CA ALA A 94 14.40 2.14 8.57
C ALA A 94 14.36 2.87 7.22
N ALA A 95 15.47 2.92 6.49
CA ALA A 95 15.52 3.54 5.17
C ALA A 95 14.54 2.84 4.20
N THR A 96 14.52 1.51 4.18
CA THR A 96 13.60 0.75 3.32
C THR A 96 12.14 1.10 3.61
N VAL A 97 11.69 1.11 4.87
CA VAL A 97 10.28 1.35 5.18
C VAL A 97 9.85 2.79 4.84
N PHE A 98 10.64 3.80 5.19
CA PHE A 98 10.28 5.20 4.91
C PHE A 98 10.43 5.58 3.45
N VAL A 99 11.42 5.05 2.72
CA VAL A 99 11.53 5.27 1.27
C VAL A 99 10.39 4.57 0.54
N THR A 100 10.02 3.36 0.95
CA THR A 100 8.88 2.65 0.36
C THR A 100 7.57 3.39 0.62
N TYR A 101 7.36 3.89 1.84
CA TYR A 101 6.19 4.70 2.17
C TYR A 101 6.13 5.99 1.35
N ALA A 102 7.24 6.73 1.24
CA ALA A 102 7.33 7.92 0.42
C ALA A 102 7.02 7.64 -1.07
N ALA A 103 7.57 6.55 -1.61
CA ALA A 103 7.30 6.12 -2.98
C ALA A 103 5.83 5.73 -3.19
N LEU A 104 5.25 5.01 -2.22
CA LEU A 104 3.83 4.65 -2.22
C LEU A 104 2.94 5.89 -2.21
N ALA A 105 3.21 6.87 -1.34
CA ALA A 105 2.44 8.11 -1.28
C ALA A 105 2.48 8.89 -2.60
N ALA A 106 3.67 8.99 -3.22
CA ALA A 106 3.82 9.61 -4.52
C ALA A 106 3.07 8.85 -5.63
N ALA A 107 3.14 7.51 -5.62
CA ALA A 107 2.43 6.66 -6.57
C ALA A 107 0.92 6.75 -6.42
N SER A 108 0.39 6.78 -5.19
CA SER A 108 -1.03 6.94 -4.91
C SER A 108 -1.55 8.29 -5.40
N LEU A 109 -0.84 9.39 -5.08
CA LEU A 109 -1.22 10.71 -5.57
C LEU A 109 -1.19 10.78 -7.10
N GLY A 110 -0.16 10.21 -7.73
CA GLY A 110 -0.05 10.12 -9.18
C GLY A 110 -1.19 9.31 -9.80
N ALA A 111 -1.55 8.17 -9.20
CA ALA A 111 -2.65 7.33 -9.64
C ALA A 111 -3.99 8.05 -9.54
N GLU A 112 -4.26 8.77 -8.44
CA GLU A 112 -5.48 9.56 -8.28
C GLU A 112 -5.59 10.68 -9.32
N VAL A 113 -4.50 11.43 -9.54
CA VAL A 113 -4.47 12.51 -10.52
C VAL A 113 -4.69 11.95 -11.93
N LEU A 114 -4.03 10.85 -12.30
CA LEU A 114 -4.22 10.19 -13.59
C LEU A 114 -5.63 9.64 -13.75
N ASN A 115 -6.19 9.03 -12.70
CA ASN A 115 -7.54 8.49 -12.71
C ASN A 115 -8.57 9.59 -13.00
N GLY A 116 -8.44 10.75 -12.35
CA GLY A 116 -9.30 11.92 -12.59
C GLY A 116 -9.04 12.61 -13.94
N ALA A 117 -7.77 12.80 -14.31
CA ALA A 117 -7.36 13.47 -15.55
C ALA A 117 -7.84 12.71 -16.80
N LEU A 118 -7.69 11.38 -16.80
CA LEU A 118 -8.05 10.51 -17.91
C LEU A 118 -9.50 10.03 -17.84
N GLY A 119 -10.16 10.17 -16.68
CA GLY A 119 -11.51 9.65 -16.47
C GLY A 119 -11.55 8.13 -16.52
N TRP A 120 -10.59 7.46 -15.90
CA TRP A 120 -10.59 5.99 -15.82
C TRP A 120 -11.62 5.45 -14.81
N HIS A 121 -12.03 6.26 -13.83
CA HIS A 121 -13.01 5.91 -12.79
C HIS A 121 -12.68 4.58 -12.10
N VAL A 122 -11.39 4.29 -11.90
CA VAL A 122 -10.94 3.12 -11.15
C VAL A 122 -11.23 3.36 -9.67
N PRO A 123 -11.96 2.46 -8.99
CA PRO A 123 -12.28 2.64 -7.58
C PRO A 123 -11.01 2.76 -6.72
N SER A 124 -11.03 3.71 -5.78
CA SER A 124 -10.00 3.85 -4.73
C SER A 124 -9.88 2.56 -3.90
N SER A 125 -11.01 1.86 -3.70
CA SER A 125 -11.10 0.55 -3.04
C SER A 125 -10.25 -0.54 -3.68
N VAL A 126 -9.93 -0.41 -4.98
CA VAL A 126 -9.04 -1.34 -5.68
C VAL A 126 -7.63 -0.76 -5.77
N THR A 127 -7.52 0.49 -6.21
CA THR A 127 -6.23 1.14 -6.50
C THR A 127 -5.35 1.23 -5.25
N GLY A 128 -5.91 1.66 -4.12
CA GLY A 128 -5.19 1.81 -2.86
C GLY A 128 -4.55 0.50 -2.39
N PRO A 129 -5.34 -0.57 -2.17
CA PRO A 129 -4.80 -1.86 -1.79
C PRO A 129 -3.76 -2.39 -2.78
N VAL A 130 -4.01 -2.31 -4.09
CA VAL A 130 -3.07 -2.81 -5.11
C VAL A 130 -1.71 -2.13 -4.98
N LEU A 131 -1.68 -0.80 -4.85
CA LEU A 131 -0.45 -0.04 -4.65
C LEU A 131 0.26 -0.43 -3.35
N VAL A 132 -0.48 -0.61 -2.26
CA VAL A 132 0.07 -1.11 -0.98
C VAL A 132 0.67 -2.50 -1.15
N GLY A 133 0.00 -3.41 -1.86
CA GLY A 133 0.49 -4.75 -2.15
C GLY A 133 1.78 -4.76 -2.96
N VAL A 134 1.87 -3.91 -3.99
CA VAL A 134 3.10 -3.72 -4.78
C VAL A 134 4.23 -3.17 -3.92
N ALA A 135 3.96 -2.15 -3.10
CA ALA A 135 4.94 -1.57 -2.19
C ALA A 135 5.45 -2.61 -1.17
N ALA A 136 4.55 -3.42 -0.60
CA ALA A 136 4.90 -4.51 0.29
C ALA A 136 5.77 -5.57 -0.41
N ALA A 137 5.42 -5.95 -1.65
CA ALA A 137 6.21 -6.90 -2.43
C ALA A 137 7.62 -6.39 -2.74
N VAL A 138 7.76 -5.10 -3.08
CA VAL A 138 9.07 -4.46 -3.32
C VAL A 138 9.89 -4.42 -2.02
N ALA A 139 9.30 -3.99 -0.91
CA ALA A 139 9.99 -3.94 0.38
C ALA A 139 10.43 -5.34 0.85
N LEU A 140 9.56 -6.34 0.71
CA LEU A 140 9.84 -7.72 1.07
C LEU A 140 10.92 -8.33 0.17
N SER A 141 10.88 -8.07 -1.14
CA SER A 141 11.92 -8.50 -2.08
C SER A 141 13.27 -7.91 -1.70
N CYS A 142 13.30 -6.61 -1.39
CA CYS A 142 14.50 -5.93 -0.94
C CYS A 142 15.04 -6.55 0.35
N HIS A 143 14.19 -6.91 1.31
CA HIS A 143 14.65 -7.58 2.53
C HIS A 143 15.14 -9.00 2.27
N LEU A 144 14.40 -9.84 1.54
CA LEU A 144 14.79 -11.23 1.32
C LEU A 144 16.07 -11.35 0.48
N VAL A 145 16.28 -10.48 -0.51
CA VAL A 145 17.53 -10.50 -1.30
C VAL A 145 18.73 -10.04 -0.48
N ASN A 146 18.54 -9.09 0.44
CA ASN A 146 19.64 -8.47 1.17
C ASN A 146 19.91 -9.06 2.56
N ALA A 147 18.91 -9.69 3.16
CA ALA A 147 18.93 -10.27 4.49
C ALA A 147 18.74 -11.80 4.48
N SER A 148 18.90 -12.47 3.34
CA SER A 148 18.95 -13.93 3.29
C SER A 148 19.94 -14.41 2.23
N PRO A 149 20.61 -15.56 2.41
CA PRO A 149 21.37 -16.22 1.34
C PRO A 149 20.47 -16.79 0.22
N MET A 150 19.17 -16.52 0.26
CA MET A 150 18.20 -17.03 -0.71
C MET A 150 18.47 -16.50 -2.12
N ARG A 151 18.30 -17.37 -3.12
CA ARG A 151 18.45 -16.98 -4.54
C ARG A 151 17.42 -15.88 -4.87
N ALA A 152 17.88 -14.81 -5.49
CA ALA A 152 17.05 -13.67 -5.90
C ALA A 152 15.71 -14.05 -6.57
N PRO A 153 15.62 -15.00 -7.52
CA PRO A 153 14.33 -15.36 -8.12
C PRO A 153 13.34 -15.95 -7.11
N ILE A 154 13.81 -16.72 -6.12
CA ILE A 154 12.95 -17.31 -5.09
C ILE A 154 12.49 -16.21 -4.13
N ALA A 155 13.39 -15.29 -3.76
CA ALA A 155 13.06 -14.12 -2.94
C ALA A 155 11.96 -13.26 -3.57
N VAL A 156 12.08 -12.96 -4.86
CA VAL A 156 11.07 -12.20 -5.60
C VAL A 156 9.76 -12.99 -5.71
N ALA A 157 9.81 -14.29 -6.02
CA ALA A 157 8.60 -15.11 -6.13
C ALA A 157 7.79 -15.14 -4.83
N ILE A 158 8.45 -15.36 -3.68
CA ILE A 158 7.79 -15.34 -2.36
C ILE A 158 7.24 -13.94 -2.06
N SER A 159 8.03 -12.91 -2.36
CA SER A 159 7.66 -11.52 -2.07
C SER A 159 6.50 -11.01 -2.90
N VAL A 160 6.26 -11.58 -4.08
CA VAL A 160 5.11 -11.27 -4.92
C VAL A 160 3.91 -12.15 -4.54
N ALA A 161 4.13 -13.46 -4.36
CA ALA A 161 3.06 -14.42 -4.10
C ALA A 161 2.32 -14.14 -2.80
N ILE A 162 3.04 -13.87 -1.69
CA ILE A 162 2.41 -13.66 -0.38
C ILE A 162 1.48 -12.42 -0.40
N PRO A 163 1.96 -11.22 -0.77
CA PRO A 163 1.08 -10.06 -0.88
C PRO A 163 -0.04 -10.24 -1.91
N ALA A 164 0.22 -10.90 -3.05
CA ALA A 164 -0.81 -11.14 -4.06
C ALA A 164 -1.97 -12.00 -3.53
N VAL A 165 -1.68 -13.05 -2.75
CA VAL A 165 -2.72 -13.90 -2.14
C VAL A 165 -3.51 -13.12 -1.09
N ILE A 166 -2.82 -12.40 -0.19
CA ILE A 166 -3.47 -11.58 0.85
C ILE A 166 -4.36 -10.53 0.20
N LEU A 167 -3.83 -9.82 -0.81
CA LEU A 167 -4.54 -8.79 -1.54
C LEU A 167 -5.77 -9.35 -2.26
N SER A 168 -5.63 -10.49 -2.93
CA SER A 168 -6.74 -11.13 -3.65
C SER A 168 -7.85 -11.53 -2.68
N ALA A 169 -7.50 -12.08 -1.52
CA ALA A 169 -8.47 -12.44 -0.49
C ALA A 169 -9.17 -11.20 0.09
N MET A 170 -8.43 -10.12 0.37
CA MET A 170 -8.99 -8.86 0.85
C MET A 170 -9.95 -8.24 -0.17
N LEU A 171 -9.52 -8.11 -1.43
CA LEU A 171 -10.35 -7.54 -2.50
C LEU A 171 -11.59 -8.40 -2.78
N TRP A 172 -11.46 -9.72 -2.71
CA TRP A 172 -12.61 -10.64 -2.82
C TRP A 172 -13.63 -10.41 -1.71
N MET A 173 -13.17 -10.33 -0.46
CA MET A 173 -14.05 -10.10 0.70
C MET A 173 -14.73 -8.74 0.61
N GLN A 174 -13.99 -7.71 0.19
CA GLN A 174 -14.50 -6.36 -0.01
C GLN A 174 -15.54 -6.32 -1.13
N ALA A 175 -15.24 -6.86 -2.31
CA ALA A 175 -16.18 -6.93 -3.43
C ALA A 175 -17.46 -7.70 -3.06
N ARG A 176 -17.34 -8.76 -2.25
CA ARG A 176 -18.51 -9.49 -1.73
C ARG A 176 -19.36 -8.61 -0.80
N SER A 177 -18.74 -7.83 0.07
CA SER A 177 -19.45 -6.93 0.98
C SER A 177 -20.14 -5.78 0.25
N GLU A 178 -19.46 -5.18 -0.73
CA GLU A 178 -19.99 -4.08 -1.55
C GLU A 178 -21.17 -4.55 -2.43
N ASN A 179 -21.04 -5.72 -3.07
CA ASN A 179 -22.12 -6.28 -3.91
C ASN A 179 -23.39 -6.63 -3.13
N ARG A 180 -23.30 -6.84 -1.81
CA ARG A 180 -24.44 -7.14 -0.95
C ARG A 180 -25.12 -5.90 -0.39
N SER A 181 -24.51 -4.73 -0.51
CA SER A 181 -25.06 -3.48 0.01
C SER A 181 -25.76 -2.71 -1.12
N PRO A 182 -27.11 -2.71 -1.18
CA PRO A 182 -27.85 -1.99 -2.22
C PRO A 182 -27.74 -0.46 -2.10
N SER A 183 -27.25 0.03 -0.96
CA SER A 183 -26.95 1.45 -0.69
C SER A 183 -25.48 1.80 -0.85
N HIS A 184 -24.62 0.87 -1.28
CA HIS A 184 -23.21 1.16 -1.50
C HIS A 184 -23.06 2.11 -2.70
N ILE A 185 -22.58 3.31 -2.41
CA ILE A 185 -22.17 4.28 -3.41
C ILE A 185 -20.65 4.17 -3.49
N ALA A 186 -20.14 3.77 -4.66
CA ALA A 186 -18.71 3.70 -4.90
C ALA A 186 -18.07 5.07 -4.64
N ASP A 187 -16.82 5.04 -4.17
CA ASP A 187 -16.12 6.20 -3.63
C ASP A 187 -16.10 7.39 -4.60
N ARG A 188 -16.06 8.60 -4.06
CA ARG A 188 -16.09 9.83 -4.88
C ARG A 188 -14.75 9.99 -5.61
N ASP A 189 -14.78 9.99 -6.93
CA ASP A 189 -13.62 10.42 -7.72
C ASP A 189 -13.18 11.82 -7.29
N ARG A 190 -11.87 11.98 -7.10
CA ARG A 190 -11.28 13.28 -6.79
C ARG A 190 -11.56 14.23 -7.95
N ILE A 191 -12.28 15.33 -7.66
CA ILE A 191 -12.57 16.34 -8.66
C ILE A 191 -11.26 17.06 -8.99
N VAL A 192 -10.70 16.76 -10.16
CA VAL A 192 -9.51 17.43 -10.68
C VAL A 192 -9.87 18.79 -11.29
N PRO A 193 -9.02 19.83 -11.13
CA PRO A 193 -9.26 21.12 -11.77
C PRO A 193 -9.30 20.98 -13.30
N PRO A 194 -10.06 21.83 -14.02
CA PRO A 194 -10.27 21.70 -15.46
C PRO A 194 -8.97 21.74 -16.28
N ALA A 195 -7.93 22.39 -15.76
CA ALA A 195 -6.60 22.44 -16.39
C ALA A 195 -5.87 21.07 -16.45
N LEU A 196 -6.25 20.11 -15.59
CA LEU A 196 -5.67 18.76 -15.55
C LEU A 196 -6.55 17.72 -16.26
N VAL A 197 -7.73 18.11 -16.75
CA VAL A 197 -8.64 17.21 -17.44
C VAL A 197 -8.14 16.97 -18.86
N LEU A 198 -7.75 15.73 -19.15
CA LEU A 198 -7.27 15.29 -20.47
C LEU A 198 -8.35 14.54 -21.27
N ARG A 199 -9.46 14.15 -20.62
CA ARG A 199 -10.57 13.46 -21.28
C ARG A 199 -11.40 14.41 -22.15
N ARG A 200 -12.01 13.86 -23.22
CA ARG A 200 -13.04 14.58 -23.98
C ARG A 200 -14.31 14.74 -23.14
N GLY A 201 -14.95 15.90 -23.25
CA GLY A 201 -16.28 16.11 -22.68
C GLY A 201 -17.29 15.16 -23.33
N LEU A 202 -18.18 14.59 -22.51
CA LEU A 202 -19.31 13.80 -23.00
C LEU A 202 -20.40 14.74 -23.51
N SER A 203 -21.10 14.32 -24.57
CA SER A 203 -22.34 14.99 -24.97
C SER A 203 -23.43 14.74 -23.92
N LEU A 204 -24.46 15.60 -23.90
CA LEU A 204 -25.60 15.41 -22.99
C LEU A 204 -26.35 14.11 -23.29
N ASP A 205 -26.41 13.72 -24.56
CA ASP A 205 -27.09 12.50 -25.00
C ASP A 205 -26.34 11.24 -24.51
N ASP A 206 -25.02 11.22 -24.64
CA ASP A 206 -24.17 10.12 -24.13
C ASP A 206 -24.28 10.00 -22.60
N PHE A 207 -24.40 11.14 -21.92
CA PHE A 207 -24.61 11.18 -20.48
C PHE A 207 -25.98 10.58 -20.10
N ALA A 208 -27.05 10.92 -20.81
CA ALA A 208 -28.40 10.40 -20.55
C ALA A 208 -28.46 8.87 -20.76
N VAL A 209 -27.80 8.35 -21.79
CA VAL A 209 -27.69 6.90 -22.04
C VAL A 209 -26.96 6.20 -20.89
N THR A 210 -25.84 6.77 -20.43
CA THR A 210 -25.06 6.21 -19.31
C THR A 210 -25.86 6.20 -18.01
N LEU A 211 -26.64 7.26 -17.76
CA LEU A 211 -27.49 7.36 -16.57
C LEU A 211 -28.62 6.33 -16.56
N ALA A 212 -29.27 6.10 -17.71
CA ALA A 212 -30.32 5.09 -17.85
C ALA A 212 -29.79 3.67 -17.58
N ASP A 213 -28.61 3.35 -18.11
CA ASP A 213 -27.94 2.06 -17.86
C ASP A 213 -27.53 1.88 -16.39
N LEU A 214 -27.00 2.94 -15.74
CA LEU A 214 -26.70 2.91 -14.31
C LEU A 214 -27.94 2.65 -13.46
N LYS A 215 -29.07 3.30 -13.80
CA LYS A 215 -30.35 3.05 -13.13
C LYS A 215 -30.80 1.60 -13.30
N ALA A 216 -30.77 1.07 -14.51
CA ALA A 216 -31.16 -0.32 -14.77
C ALA A 216 -30.30 -1.31 -13.96
N ARG A 217 -28.98 -1.08 -13.89
CA ARG A 217 -28.06 -1.91 -13.09
C ARG A 217 -28.33 -1.81 -11.58
N ALA A 218 -28.69 -0.63 -11.07
CA ALA A 218 -29.04 -0.44 -9.67
C ALA A 218 -30.37 -1.14 -9.31
N ASP A 219 -31.39 -0.99 -10.17
CA ASP A 219 -32.69 -1.63 -9.98
C ASP A 219 -32.56 -3.17 -10.04
N ALA A 220 -31.75 -3.71 -10.95
CA ALA A 220 -31.49 -5.15 -11.02
C ALA A 220 -30.81 -5.69 -9.74
N ARG A 221 -29.86 -4.95 -9.14
CA ARG A 221 -29.21 -5.36 -7.88
C ARG A 221 -30.18 -5.37 -6.70
N ARG A 222 -31.13 -4.43 -6.64
CA ARG A 222 -32.15 -4.39 -5.58
C ARG A 222 -32.99 -5.67 -5.57
N VAL A 223 -33.43 -6.12 -6.75
CA VAL A 223 -34.21 -7.36 -6.90
C VAL A 223 -33.41 -8.59 -6.46
N VAL A 224 -32.11 -8.65 -6.76
CA VAL A 224 -31.24 -9.76 -6.33
C VAL A 224 -31.08 -9.79 -4.80
N VAL A 225 -30.87 -8.62 -4.17
CA VAL A 225 -30.73 -8.53 -2.71
C VAL A 225 -32.02 -8.93 -2.00
N GLU A 226 -33.18 -8.45 -2.48
CA GLU A 226 -34.50 -8.80 -1.92
C GLU A 226 -34.79 -10.31 -1.99
N LYS A 227 -34.28 -11.00 -3.01
CA LYS A 227 -34.41 -12.46 -3.16
C LYS A 227 -33.48 -13.25 -2.23
N GLU A 228 -32.28 -12.73 -1.95
CA GLU A 228 -31.28 -13.41 -1.10
C GLU A 228 -31.46 -13.16 0.39
N ASP A 229 -32.01 -12.00 0.77
CA ASP A 229 -32.29 -11.58 2.14
C ASP A 229 -33.66 -10.88 2.18
N PRO A 230 -34.78 -11.63 2.16
CA PRO A 230 -36.10 -11.04 2.23
C PRO A 230 -36.21 -10.29 3.56
N SER A 231 -36.53 -9.00 3.49
CA SER A 231 -36.83 -8.21 4.69
C SER A 231 -37.82 -9.00 5.54
N PRO A 232 -37.63 -9.10 6.87
CA PRO A 232 -38.64 -9.72 7.72
C PRO A 232 -39.95 -8.99 7.41
N GLY A 233 -40.91 -9.74 6.86
CA GLY A 233 -42.18 -9.18 6.48
C GLY A 233 -42.79 -8.52 7.71
N ASP A 234 -43.42 -7.38 7.49
CA ASP A 234 -44.53 -6.96 8.33
C ASP A 234 -45.56 -8.10 8.26
N ASP A 235 -45.41 -9.11 9.13
CA ASP A 235 -46.47 -10.03 9.46
C ASP A 235 -47.54 -9.14 10.10
N GLU A 236 -48.44 -8.64 9.24
CA GLU A 236 -49.75 -8.14 9.63
C GLU A 236 -50.38 -9.22 10.52
N SER A 237 -50.34 -8.95 11.82
CA SER A 237 -51.10 -9.66 12.83
C SER A 237 -52.58 -9.43 12.55
N ASP A 238 -53.23 -10.40 11.92
CA ASP A 238 -54.69 -10.60 11.93
C ASP A 238 -55.23 -10.75 13.37
#